data_AF-A0A3D3J3H2-F1
#
_entry.id   AF-A0A3D3J3H2-F1
#
_cell.length_a   1.000
_cell.length_b   1.000
_cell.length_c   1.000
_cell.angle_alpha   90.00
_cell.angle_beta   90.00
_cell.angle_gamma   90.00
#
_symmetry.space_group_name_H-M   'P 1'
#
loop_
_entity.id
_entity.type
_entity.pdbx_description
1 polymer ?
#
loop_
_entity_poly.entity_id
_entity_poly.type
_entity_poly.pdbx_seq_one_letter_code
_entity_poly.pdbx_strand_id
1 'polypeptide(L)'
;DFDDFIKKGRLTGYGGTDFRPAFDYVDALIEDKEFENFKGLIYFTDGYGIYPGKAPDYDTMFVFVRQDLKRPEVPWWGIRVEIDADEVTQRF
;
A
#
# COMPACT_ATOMS: atom_id res chain seq x y z
N ASP A 1 -1.23 11.02 -26.39
CA ASP A 1 -0.78 10.02 -25.40
C ASP A 1 -1.31 10.31 -23.99
N PHE A 2 -0.89 11.40 -23.33
CA PHE A 2 -1.46 11.80 -22.03
C PHE A 2 -2.96 12.12 -22.11
N ASP A 3 -3.40 12.81 -23.17
CA ASP A 3 -4.82 13.12 -23.40
C ASP A 3 -5.69 11.86 -23.66
N ASP A 4 -5.09 10.80 -24.21
CA ASP A 4 -5.79 9.52 -24.43
C ASP A 4 -5.90 8.72 -23.13
N PHE A 5 -4.88 8.82 -22.26
CA PHE A 5 -4.92 8.26 -20.91
C PHE A 5 -6.01 8.94 -20.05
N ILE A 6 -6.17 10.26 -20.14
CA ILE A 6 -7.25 10.97 -19.43
C ILE A 6 -8.63 10.66 -20.03
N LYS A 7 -8.75 10.51 -21.36
CA LYS A 7 -10.03 10.18 -22.01
C LYS A 7 -10.49 8.74 -21.78
N LYS A 8 -9.57 7.79 -21.65
CA LYS A 8 -9.87 6.36 -21.39
C LYS A 8 -9.76 5.98 -19.92
N GLY A 9 -9.09 6.81 -19.12
CA GLY A 9 -8.94 6.66 -17.69
C GLY A 9 -10.29 6.81 -17.02
N ARG A 10 -10.91 5.68 -16.68
CA ARG A 10 -12.11 5.67 -15.86
C ARG A 10 -11.70 6.13 -14.47
N LEU A 11 -12.16 7.30 -14.03
CA LEU A 11 -12.08 7.71 -12.64
C LEU A 11 -12.88 6.69 -11.81
N THR A 12 -12.17 5.76 -11.19
CA THR A 12 -12.72 4.80 -10.22
C THR A 12 -12.20 5.19 -8.84
N GLY A 13 -13.07 5.66 -7.94
CA GLY A 13 -12.62 6.09 -6.62
C GLY A 13 -13.70 6.82 -5.82
N TYR A 14 -14.71 6.10 -5.34
CA TYR A 14 -15.61 6.59 -4.29
C TYR A 14 -15.09 6.23 -2.89
N GLY A 15 -13.83 6.56 -2.57
CA GLY A 15 -13.32 6.46 -1.21
C GLY A 15 -13.14 5.03 -0.68
N GLY A 16 -12.46 4.18 -1.44
CA GLY A 16 -12.01 2.88 -0.97
C GLY A 16 -11.11 2.22 -2.01
N THR A 17 -9.80 2.23 -1.77
CA THR A 17 -8.85 1.47 -2.59
C THR A 17 -8.91 0.01 -2.19
N ASP A 18 -9.05 -0.91 -3.13
CA ASP A 18 -8.86 -2.33 -2.82
C ASP A 18 -7.36 -2.62 -2.76
N PHE A 19 -6.82 -2.94 -1.58
CA PHE A 19 -5.40 -3.25 -1.45
C PHE A 19 -5.08 -4.69 -1.86
N ARG A 20 -6.07 -5.60 -1.84
CA ARG A 20 -5.87 -7.04 -2.09
C ARG A 20 -5.18 -7.35 -3.43
N PRO A 21 -5.50 -6.70 -4.56
CA PRO A 21 -4.83 -6.99 -5.83
C PRO A 21 -3.31 -6.79 -5.80
N ALA A 22 -2.81 -5.84 -4.98
CA ALA A 22 -1.37 -5.65 -4.84
C ALA A 22 -0.72 -6.77 -4.02
N PHE A 23 -1.42 -7.32 -3.02
CA PHE A 23 -0.96 -8.49 -2.26
C PHE A 23 -1.00 -9.75 -3.13
N ASP A 24 -2.09 -9.97 -3.88
CA ASP A 24 -2.20 -11.10 -4.81
C ASP A 24 -1.05 -11.09 -5.84
N TYR A 25 -0.63 -9.90 -6.29
CA TYR A 25 0.53 -9.76 -7.18
C TYR A 25 1.86 -10.11 -6.51
N VAL A 26 2.07 -9.67 -5.26
CA VAL A 26 3.28 -10.04 -4.50
C VAL A 26 3.31 -11.53 -4.21
N ASP A 27 2.18 -12.13 -3.83
CA ASP A 27 2.03 -13.57 -3.62
C ASP A 27 2.42 -14.34 -4.89
N ALA A 28 1.92 -13.92 -6.07
CA ALA A 28 2.29 -14.55 -7.35
C ALA A 28 3.80 -14.48 -7.63
N LEU A 29 4.44 -13.33 -7.38
CA LEU A 29 5.90 -13.19 -7.55
C LEU A 29 6.70 -14.09 -6.59
N ILE A 30 6.19 -14.30 -5.37
CA ILE A 30 6.79 -15.24 -4.41
C ILE A 30 6.64 -16.68 -4.91
N GLU A 31 5.44 -17.05 -5.38
CA GLU A 31 5.15 -18.38 -5.95
C GLU A 31 6.04 -18.68 -7.17
N ASP A 32 6.21 -17.69 -8.05
CA ASP A 32 7.05 -17.76 -9.25
C ASP A 32 8.56 -17.70 -8.94
N LYS A 33 8.95 -17.52 -7.67
CA LYS A 33 10.34 -17.41 -7.20
C LYS A 33 11.11 -16.25 -7.84
N GLU A 34 10.40 -15.16 -8.14
CA GLU A 34 10.99 -13.92 -8.68
C GLU A 34 11.80 -13.16 -7.61
N PHE A 35 11.70 -13.56 -6.33
CA PHE A 35 12.52 -13.06 -5.24
C PHE A 35 13.48 -14.13 -4.69
N GLU A 36 14.76 -13.78 -4.51
CA GLU A 36 15.75 -14.68 -3.91
C GLU A 36 15.61 -14.80 -2.38
N ASN A 37 15.20 -13.72 -1.70
CA ASN A 37 15.15 -13.64 -0.24
C ASN A 37 14.12 -12.61 0.23
N PHE A 38 12.86 -12.81 -0.15
CA PHE A 38 11.78 -11.90 0.22
C PHE A 38 11.60 -11.84 1.74
N LYS A 39 11.65 -10.64 2.31
CA LYS A 39 11.57 -10.42 3.78
C LYS A 39 10.26 -9.80 4.23
N GLY A 40 9.57 -9.10 3.35
CA GLY A 40 8.37 -8.35 3.72
C GLY A 40 8.03 -7.26 2.72
N LEU A 41 6.87 -6.66 2.94
CA LEU A 41 6.28 -5.63 2.10
C LEU A 41 6.19 -4.31 2.87
N ILE A 42 6.67 -3.23 2.27
CA ILE A 42 6.45 -1.88 2.75
C ILE A 42 5.43 -1.21 1.84
N TYR A 43 4.23 -0.95 2.36
CA TYR A 43 3.09 -0.46 1.59
C TYR A 43 2.77 0.99 1.95
N PHE A 44 3.02 1.92 1.03
CA PHE A 44 2.72 3.34 1.22
C PHE A 44 1.27 3.64 0.85
N THR A 45 0.50 4.18 1.79
CA THR A 45 -0.94 4.42 1.61
C THR A 45 -1.46 5.51 2.56
N ASP A 46 -2.64 6.07 2.26
CA ASP A 46 -3.44 6.87 3.18
C ASP A 46 -4.26 6.00 4.16
N GLY A 47 -4.35 4.69 3.88
CA GLY A 47 -5.03 3.67 4.67
C GLY A 47 -6.49 3.45 4.36
N TYR A 48 -7.11 4.30 3.53
CA TYR A 48 -8.54 4.20 3.27
C TYR A 48 -8.82 3.18 2.18
N GLY A 49 -9.00 1.92 2.60
CA GLY A 49 -9.18 0.82 1.66
C GLY A 49 -9.60 -0.52 2.27
N ILE A 50 -9.67 -1.52 1.40
CA ILE A 50 -9.99 -2.90 1.74
C ILE A 50 -8.67 -3.65 1.92
N TYR A 51 -8.37 -4.00 3.17
CA TYR A 51 -7.20 -4.78 3.53
C TYR A 51 -7.40 -6.28 3.26
N PRO A 52 -6.32 -7.07 3.10
CA PRO A 52 -6.40 -8.52 3.11
C PRO A 52 -7.05 -9.04 4.41
N GLY A 53 -7.98 -9.99 4.28
CA GLY A 53 -8.69 -10.57 5.42
C GLY A 53 -7.86 -11.53 6.26
N LYS A 54 -6.75 -12.02 5.72
CA LYS A 54 -5.77 -12.90 6.38
C LYS A 54 -4.38 -12.28 6.31
N ALA A 55 -3.53 -12.63 7.27
CA ALA A 55 -2.11 -12.29 7.18
C ALA A 55 -1.49 -12.97 5.95
N PRO A 56 -0.67 -12.25 5.16
CA PRO A 56 0.19 -12.89 4.16
C PRO A 56 1.33 -13.67 4.85
N ASP A 57 2.08 -14.46 4.08
CA ASP A 57 3.21 -15.26 4.59
C ASP A 57 4.48 -14.43 4.86
N TYR A 58 4.34 -13.10 4.90
CA TYR A 58 5.45 -12.15 5.06
C TYR A 58 5.04 -10.95 5.90
N ASP A 59 6.02 -10.35 6.58
CA ASP A 59 5.79 -9.15 7.37
C ASP A 59 5.37 -7.98 6.47
N THR A 60 4.37 -7.23 6.89
CA THR A 60 3.88 -6.07 6.13
C THR A 60 3.84 -4.84 7.00
N MET A 61 4.44 -3.77 6.49
CA MET A 61 4.44 -2.46 7.10
C MET A 61 3.63 -1.48 6.26
N PHE A 62 2.53 -0.97 6.82
CA PHE A 62 1.77 0.11 6.21
C PHE A 62 2.36 1.45 6.64
N VAL A 63 2.86 2.20 5.66
CA VAL A 63 3.54 3.47 5.87
C VAL A 63 2.64 4.62 5.46
N PHE A 64 2.41 5.51 6.41
CA PHE A 64 1.46 6.61 6.28
C PHE A 64 2.16 7.96 6.46
N VAL A 65 2.24 8.77 5.40
CA VAL A 65 2.84 10.12 5.45
C VAL A 65 1.89 11.10 6.13
N ARG A 66 2.28 11.70 7.26
CA ARG A 66 1.43 12.57 8.10
C ARG A 66 0.91 13.79 7.33
N GLN A 67 -0.41 13.89 7.19
CA GLN A 67 -1.13 15.13 6.86
C GLN A 67 -2.40 15.35 7.71
N ASP A 68 -2.84 14.34 8.49
CA ASP A 68 -4.17 14.32 9.10
C ASP A 68 -4.26 13.56 10.46
N LEU A 69 -5.25 13.93 11.28
CA LEU A 69 -5.40 13.52 12.70
C LEU A 69 -6.19 12.21 12.92
N LYS A 70 -6.84 11.63 11.89
CA LYS A 70 -7.58 10.36 12.01
C LYS A 70 -7.27 9.45 10.83
N ARG A 71 -6.75 8.26 11.14
CA ARG A 71 -6.43 7.22 10.16
C ARG A 71 -7.22 5.95 10.46
N PRO A 72 -7.58 5.19 9.42
CA PRO A 72 -8.22 3.89 9.59
C PRO A 72 -7.30 2.92 10.33
N GLU A 73 -7.91 1.98 11.05
CA GLU A 73 -7.17 0.91 11.74
C GLU A 73 -6.50 -0.01 10.71
N VAL A 74 -5.27 -0.43 11.01
CA VAL A 74 -4.61 -1.50 10.25
C VAL A 74 -5.09 -2.86 10.76
N PRO A 75 -5.06 -3.91 9.92
CA PRO A 75 -5.30 -5.28 10.39
C PRO A 75 -4.37 -5.66 11.53
N TRP A 76 -4.82 -6.56 12.40
CA TRP A 76 -4.07 -7.03 13.58
C TRP A 76 -2.70 -7.65 13.26
N TRP A 77 -2.50 -8.11 12.02
CA TRP A 77 -1.24 -8.68 11.52
C TRP A 77 -0.30 -7.64 10.89
N GLY A 78 -0.79 -6.43 10.62
CA GLY A 78 -0.03 -5.39 9.94
C GLY A 78 0.74 -4.48 10.92
N ILE A 79 1.95 -4.09 10.54
CA ILE A 79 2.75 -3.11 11.26
C ILE A 79 2.37 -1.72 10.78
N ARG A 80 2.00 -0.82 11.69
CA ARG A 80 1.67 0.58 11.38
C ARG A 80 2.89 1.47 11.57
N VAL A 81 3.27 2.21 10.53
CA VAL A 81 4.35 3.20 10.59
C VAL A 81 3.87 4.56 10.08
N GLU A 82 4.08 5.59 10.89
CA GLU A 82 3.82 6.97 10.52
C GLU A 82 5.14 7.67 10.22
N ILE A 83 5.19 8.39 9.12
CA ILE A 83 6.33 9.23 8.75
C ILE A 83 5.87 10.68 8.74
N ASP A 84 6.63 11.57 9.38
CA ASP A 84 6.39 13.01 9.28
C ASP A 84 6.86 13.52 7.91
N ALA A 85 5.98 14.23 7.19
CA ALA A 85 6.30 14.78 5.88
C ALA A 85 7.47 15.78 5.97
N ASP A 86 7.57 16.50 7.08
CA ASP A 86 8.63 17.49 7.30
C ASP A 86 10.00 16.83 7.50
N GLU A 87 10.06 15.61 8.05
CA GLU A 87 11.30 14.84 8.19
C GLU A 87 11.82 14.28 6.85
N VAL A 88 10.93 13.96 5.91
CA VAL A 88 11.30 13.43 4.59
C VAL A 88 11.86 14.53 3.69
N THR A 89 11.28 15.73 3.77
CA THR A 89 11.60 16.84 2.85
C THR A 89 12.93 17.53 3.19
N GLN A 90 13.43 17.40 4.42
CA GLN A 90 14.69 18.05 4.87
C GLN A 90 15.97 17.26 4.56
N ARG A 91 15.88 16.09 3.91
CA ARG A 91 17.03 15.21 3.64
C ARG A 91 17.41 15.07 2.16
N PHE A 92 16.79 15.83 1.27
CA PHE A 92 17.13 15.87 -0.16
C PHE A 92 17.36 17.30 -0.65
#